data_AF-A0A963LIM1-F1
#
_entry.id   AF-A0A963LIM1-F1
#
_cell.length_a   1.000
_cell.length_b   1.000
_cell.length_c   1.000
_cell.angle_alpha   90.00
_cell.angle_beta   90.00
_cell.angle_gamma   90.00
#
_symmetry.space_group_name_H-M   'P 1'
#
loop_
_entity.id
_entity.type
_entity.pdbx_description
1 polymer ?
#
loop_
_entity_poly.entity_id
_entity_poly.type
_entity_poly.pdbx_seq_one_letter_code
_entity_poly.pdbx_strand_id
1 'polypeptide(L)'
;MILVMLSPRMAYSIHEWPRMAGAAQAAGFDVQVFRDPRVPKPEWEAATRVDGFDALAAVEAPDAQTLRTFKTHHAMNHAPAALVKCGRVIHPAPVLGVMPDIAWTAVLRQRVGELPGCASGPIRRQGSRP
;
A
#
# COMPACT_ATOMS: atom_id res chain seq x y z
N MET A 1 -4.39 -4.96 6.79
CA MET A 1 -4.63 -4.31 5.48
C MET A 1 -3.59 -3.22 5.27
N ILE A 2 -3.23 -2.95 4.03
CA ILE A 2 -2.33 -1.87 3.63
C ILE A 2 -3.12 -0.95 2.71
N LEU A 3 -3.08 0.35 3.01
CA LEU A 3 -3.58 1.40 2.12
C LEU A 3 -2.37 2.04 1.45
N VAL A 4 -2.35 2.09 0.13
CA VAL A 4 -1.22 2.64 -0.64
C VAL A 4 -1.69 3.77 -1.53
N MET A 5 -0.97 4.87 -1.50
CA MET A 5 -1.15 5.99 -2.42
C MET A 5 0.03 6.06 -3.37
N LEU A 6 -0.26 5.95 -4.67
CA LEU A 6 0.72 6.03 -5.74
C LEU A 6 0.64 7.38 -6.44
N SER A 7 1.78 7.86 -6.95
CA SER A 7 1.86 9.08 -7.75
C SER A 7 2.81 8.82 -8.93
N PRO A 8 2.43 9.19 -10.16
CA PRO A 8 3.29 9.03 -11.34
C PRO A 8 4.45 10.03 -11.36
N ARG A 9 4.42 11.03 -10.47
CA ARG A 9 5.55 11.93 -10.22
C ARG A 9 6.77 11.19 -9.64
N MET A 10 6.61 9.92 -9.27
CA MET A 10 7.66 8.97 -8.94
C MET A 10 7.52 7.73 -9.84
N ALA A 11 7.86 7.86 -11.12
CA ALA A 11 7.61 6.83 -12.14
C ALA A 11 8.14 5.44 -11.74
N TYR A 12 9.37 5.37 -11.18
CA TYR A 12 9.96 4.11 -10.66
C TYR A 12 9.07 3.39 -9.64
N SER A 13 8.34 4.12 -8.81
CA SER A 13 7.46 3.55 -7.81
C SER A 13 6.22 2.90 -8.42
N ILE A 14 5.77 3.38 -9.59
CA ILE A 14 4.70 2.73 -10.36
C ILE A 14 5.19 1.40 -10.92
N HIS A 15 6.43 1.35 -11.43
CA HIS A 15 6.99 0.11 -11.99
C HIS A 15 7.20 -0.99 -10.94
N GLU A 16 7.67 -0.62 -9.75
CA GLU A 16 7.95 -1.57 -8.68
C GLU A 16 6.69 -2.00 -7.93
N TRP A 17 5.61 -1.23 -8.06
CA TRP A 17 4.41 -1.44 -7.27
C TRP A 17 3.77 -2.83 -7.46
N PRO A 18 3.57 -3.37 -8.69
CA PRO A 18 3.00 -4.71 -8.85
C PRO A 18 3.76 -5.80 -8.11
N ARG A 19 5.10 -5.76 -8.14
CA ARG A 19 5.96 -6.68 -7.38
C ARG A 19 5.74 -6.53 -5.87
N MET A 20 5.81 -5.29 -5.37
CA MET A 20 5.64 -5.01 -3.94
C MET A 20 4.24 -5.37 -3.42
N ALA A 21 3.20 -5.14 -4.23
CA ALA A 21 1.83 -5.54 -3.95
C ALA A 21 1.72 -7.08 -3.85
N GLY A 22 2.29 -7.80 -4.82
CA GLY A 22 2.33 -9.25 -4.82
C GLY A 22 3.05 -9.83 -3.61
N ALA A 23 4.21 -9.26 -3.23
CA ALA A 23 4.95 -9.68 -2.05
C ALA A 23 4.15 -9.45 -0.75
N ALA A 24 3.43 -8.32 -0.64
CA ALA A 24 2.57 -8.05 0.51
C ALA A 24 1.37 -9.01 0.57
N GLN A 25 0.71 -9.26 -0.56
CA GLN A 25 -0.41 -10.20 -0.65
C GLN A 25 0.04 -11.62 -0.30
N ALA A 26 1.19 -12.08 -0.82
CA ALA A 26 1.79 -13.37 -0.47
C ALA A 26 2.15 -13.48 1.02
N ALA A 27 2.47 -12.34 1.67
CA ALA A 27 2.69 -12.27 3.10
C ALA A 27 1.39 -12.19 3.94
N GLY A 28 0.21 -12.27 3.31
CA GLY A 28 -1.10 -12.32 3.97
C GLY A 28 -1.78 -10.97 4.18
N PHE A 29 -1.29 -9.91 3.54
CA PHE A 29 -1.90 -8.59 3.63
C PHE A 29 -2.97 -8.38 2.56
N ASP A 30 -4.13 -7.86 2.97
CA ASP A 30 -5.05 -7.19 2.05
C ASP A 30 -4.48 -5.84 1.62
N VAL A 31 -4.51 -5.52 0.33
CA VAL A 31 -3.85 -4.34 -0.27
C VAL A 31 -4.87 -3.52 -1.05
N GLN A 32 -5.07 -2.27 -0.63
CA GLN A 32 -5.89 -1.28 -1.35
C GLN A 32 -5.01 -0.17 -1.88
N VAL A 33 -5.18 0.14 -3.17
CA VAL A 33 -4.34 1.08 -3.90
C VAL A 33 -5.20 2.24 -4.36
N PHE A 34 -4.64 3.44 -4.24
CA PHE A 34 -5.25 4.68 -4.66
C PHE A 34 -4.25 5.50 -5.46
N ARG A 35 -4.72 6.24 -6.45
CA ARG A 35 -3.91 7.27 -7.10
C ARG A 35 -3.91 8.54 -6.25
N ASP A 36 -2.83 9.30 -6.32
CA ASP A 36 -2.73 10.61 -5.69
C ASP A 36 -3.80 11.54 -6.28
N PRO A 37 -4.73 12.08 -5.46
CA PRO A 37 -5.80 12.94 -5.97
C PRO A 37 -5.29 14.28 -6.52
N ARG A 38 -4.04 14.67 -6.25
CA ARG A 38 -3.39 15.87 -6.80
C ARG A 38 -2.86 15.67 -8.22
N VAL A 39 -2.96 14.46 -8.73
CA VAL A 39 -2.61 14.10 -10.11
C VAL A 39 -3.91 14.06 -10.91
N PRO A 40 -4.06 14.90 -11.96
CA PRO A 40 -5.19 14.83 -12.86
C PRO A 40 -5.38 13.43 -13.44
N LYS A 41 -6.63 12.98 -13.57
CA LYS A 41 -6.95 11.64 -14.09
C LYS A 41 -6.33 11.37 -15.48
N PRO A 42 -6.36 12.30 -16.45
CA PRO A 42 -5.70 12.07 -17.73
C PRO A 42 -4.17 11.89 -17.64
N GLU A 43 -3.51 12.62 -16.72
CA GLU A 43 -2.06 12.48 -16.48
C GLU A 43 -1.74 11.09 -15.91
N TRP A 44 -2.56 10.61 -14.97
CA TRP A 44 -2.44 9.26 -14.41
C TRP A 44 -2.62 8.16 -15.47
N GLU A 45 -3.67 8.28 -16.28
CA GLU A 45 -3.95 7.31 -17.35
C GLU A 45 -2.87 7.31 -18.42
N ALA A 46 -2.29 8.47 -18.74
CA ALA A 46 -1.18 8.56 -19.68
C ALA A 46 0.07 7.87 -19.13
N ALA A 47 0.44 8.15 -17.87
CA ALA A 47 1.61 7.55 -17.23
C ALA A 47 1.49 6.02 -17.12
N THR A 48 0.33 5.51 -16.74
CA THR A 48 0.11 4.05 -16.59
C THR A 48 0.05 3.31 -17.93
N ARG A 49 -0.39 3.96 -19.01
CA ARG A 49 -0.41 3.38 -20.37
C ARG A 49 0.97 3.29 -21.01
N VAL A 50 1.82 4.31 -20.84
CA VAL A 50 3.18 4.32 -21.42
C VAL A 50 3.99 3.11 -20.96
N ASP A 51 3.78 2.71 -19.71
CA ASP A 51 4.57 1.66 -19.07
C ASP A 51 3.87 0.29 -19.02
N GLY A 52 2.71 0.15 -19.67
CA GLY A 52 1.98 -1.13 -19.76
C GLY A 52 1.33 -1.59 -18.45
N PHE A 53 1.03 -0.67 -17.53
CA PHE A 53 0.35 -0.97 -16.25
C PHE A 53 -1.15 -0.69 -16.33
N ASP A 54 -1.84 -1.32 -17.28
CA ASP A 54 -3.28 -1.09 -17.53
C ASP A 54 -4.14 -1.32 -16.27
N ALA A 55 -3.76 -2.27 -15.42
CA ALA A 55 -4.43 -2.50 -14.14
C ALA A 55 -4.38 -1.29 -13.19
N LEU A 56 -3.33 -0.47 -13.29
CA LEU A 56 -3.19 0.77 -12.52
C LEU A 56 -3.98 1.92 -13.13
N ALA A 57 -4.26 1.91 -14.44
CA ALA A 57 -5.08 2.95 -15.07
C ALA A 57 -6.49 3.03 -14.46
N ALA A 58 -7.04 1.89 -14.01
CA ALA A 58 -8.34 1.79 -13.34
C ALA A 58 -8.32 2.19 -11.84
N VAL A 59 -7.14 2.46 -11.27
CA VAL A 59 -7.03 2.85 -9.86
C VAL A 59 -7.61 4.26 -9.65
N GLU A 60 -8.58 4.35 -8.77
CA GLU A 60 -9.27 5.60 -8.46
C GLU A 60 -8.61 6.37 -7.31
N ALA A 61 -8.97 7.65 -7.20
CA ALA A 61 -8.59 8.48 -6.06
C ALA A 61 -9.29 7.96 -4.79
N PRO A 62 -8.71 8.18 -3.60
CA PRO A 62 -9.35 7.76 -2.35
C PRO A 62 -10.64 8.55 -2.11
N ASP A 63 -11.63 7.90 -1.47
CA ASP A 63 -12.82 8.59 -0.98
C ASP A 63 -12.48 9.63 0.11
N ALA A 64 -13.47 10.43 0.52
CA ALA A 64 -13.24 11.51 1.48
C ALA A 64 -12.71 11.00 2.84
N GLN A 65 -13.12 9.81 3.28
CA GLN A 65 -12.69 9.24 4.56
C GLN A 65 -11.25 8.74 4.49
N THR A 66 -10.92 8.01 3.44
CA THR A 66 -9.58 7.48 3.16
C THR A 66 -8.59 8.62 2.92
N LEU A 67 -9.00 9.67 2.21
CA LEU A 67 -8.18 10.86 2.02
C LEU A 67 -7.87 11.56 3.34
N ARG A 68 -8.85 11.68 4.26
CA ARG A 68 -8.61 12.22 5.61
C ARG A 68 -7.58 11.37 6.35
N THR A 69 -7.68 10.06 6.30
CA THR A 69 -6.68 9.14 6.87
C THR A 69 -5.27 9.43 6.36
N PHE A 70 -5.07 9.54 5.04
CA PHE A 70 -3.75 9.86 4.49
C PHE A 70 -3.24 11.24 4.91
N LYS A 71 -4.12 12.24 5.03
CA LYS A 71 -3.76 13.59 5.50
C LYS A 71 -3.35 13.60 6.97
N THR A 72 -4.13 13.00 7.85
CA THR A 72 -3.86 12.94 9.31
C THR A 72 -2.55 12.23 9.62
N HIS A 73 -2.12 11.31 8.76
CA HIS A 73 -0.85 10.59 8.90
C HIS A 73 0.28 11.18 8.05
N HIS A 74 0.13 12.41 7.54
CA HIS A 74 1.13 13.14 6.73
C HIS A 74 1.66 12.38 5.50
N ALA A 75 0.96 11.32 5.07
CA ALA A 75 1.36 10.44 3.98
C ALA A 75 1.14 11.06 2.59
N MET A 76 0.38 12.16 2.50
CA MET A 76 0.21 12.92 1.26
C MET A 76 1.49 13.65 0.83
N ASN A 77 2.38 14.04 1.75
CA ASN A 77 3.54 14.87 1.41
C ASN A 77 4.73 14.05 0.87
N HIS A 78 4.67 12.73 0.98
CA HIS A 78 5.77 11.82 0.63
C HIS A 78 5.25 10.66 -0.23
N ALA A 79 4.62 10.96 -1.38
CA ALA A 79 4.17 9.92 -2.30
C ALA A 79 5.35 9.30 -3.08
N PRO A 80 5.40 7.97 -3.28
CA PRO A 80 4.41 6.98 -2.85
C PRO A 80 4.40 6.77 -1.33
N ALA A 81 3.22 6.58 -0.76
CA ALA A 81 3.06 6.37 0.67
C ALA A 81 2.23 5.13 0.96
N ALA A 82 2.62 4.38 1.99
CA ALA A 82 1.84 3.26 2.50
C ALA A 82 1.46 3.47 3.97
N LEU A 83 0.27 3.04 4.31
CA LEU A 83 -0.26 2.98 5.66
C LEU A 83 -0.65 1.55 5.98
N VAL A 84 -0.23 1.05 7.13
CA VAL A 84 -0.71 -0.23 7.65
C VAL A 84 -1.91 0.05 8.54
N LYS A 85 -3.02 -0.64 8.27
CA LYS A 85 -4.27 -0.51 9.03
C LYS A 85 -4.68 -1.85 9.63
N CYS A 86 -5.06 -1.80 10.90
CA CYS A 86 -5.66 -2.90 11.64
C CYS A 86 -6.83 -2.39 12.49
N GLY A 87 -8.04 -2.82 12.15
CA GLY A 87 -9.26 -2.25 12.71
C GLY A 87 -9.34 -0.73 12.47
N ARG A 88 -9.38 0.05 13.56
CA ARG A 88 -9.37 1.52 13.53
C ARG A 88 -7.98 2.14 13.69
N VAL A 89 -6.97 1.33 14.01
CA VAL A 89 -5.60 1.83 14.25
C VAL A 89 -4.81 1.79 12.95
N ILE A 90 -4.06 2.86 12.69
CA ILE A 90 -3.33 3.09 11.44
C ILE A 90 -1.94 3.58 11.79
N HIS A 91 -0.93 3.00 11.13
CA HIS A 91 0.46 3.40 11.26
C HIS A 91 1.08 3.69 9.90
N PRO A 92 1.85 4.79 9.74
CA PRO A 92 2.67 5.00 8.56
C PRO A 92 3.67 3.86 8.36
N ALA A 93 3.74 3.36 7.13
CA ALA A 93 4.77 2.43 6.66
C ALA A 93 5.49 3.11 5.48
N PRO A 94 6.52 3.92 5.75
CA PRO A 94 7.16 4.69 4.70
C PRO A 94 7.75 3.75 3.63
N VAL A 95 7.47 4.06 2.36
CA VAL A 95 8.12 3.43 1.21
C VAL A 95 9.37 4.24 0.93
N LEU A 96 10.53 3.75 1.39
CA LEU A 96 11.81 4.47 1.30
C LEU A 96 12.50 4.29 -0.07
N GLY A 97 11.71 4.31 -1.16
CA GLY A 97 12.15 3.96 -2.50
C GLY A 97 11.90 2.49 -2.86
N VAL A 98 12.73 1.94 -3.74
CA VAL A 98 12.62 0.54 -4.17
C VAL A 98 13.10 -0.37 -3.05
N MET A 99 12.20 -1.21 -2.52
CA MET A 99 12.51 -2.12 -1.43
C MET A 99 12.54 -3.59 -1.91
N PRO A 100 13.57 -4.38 -1.56
CA PRO A 100 13.55 -5.83 -1.73
C PRO A 100 12.35 -6.46 -1.01
N ASP A 101 11.78 -7.54 -1.54
CA ASP A 101 10.58 -8.19 -0.98
C ASP A 101 10.70 -8.50 0.52
N ILE A 102 11.86 -9.01 0.95
CA ILE A 102 12.12 -9.35 2.35
C ILE A 102 12.08 -8.11 3.23
N ALA A 103 12.74 -7.02 2.82
CA ALA A 103 12.75 -5.77 3.57
C ALA A 103 11.35 -5.13 3.62
N TRP A 104 10.64 -5.14 2.49
CA TRP A 104 9.28 -4.62 2.38
C TRP A 104 8.32 -5.36 3.33
N THR A 105 8.29 -6.69 3.25
CA THR A 105 7.42 -7.51 4.09
C THR A 105 7.82 -7.46 5.57
N ALA A 106 9.11 -7.33 5.88
CA ALA A 106 9.58 -7.13 7.26
C ALA A 106 9.07 -5.80 7.85
N VAL A 107 9.18 -4.69 7.11
CA VAL A 107 8.66 -3.39 7.56
C VAL A 107 7.15 -3.45 7.78
N LEU A 108 6.40 -4.04 6.86
CA LEU A 108 4.94 -4.20 7.02
C LEU A 108 4.58 -4.98 8.28
N ARG A 109 5.26 -6.11 8.54
CA ARG A 109 5.03 -6.93 9.73
C ARG A 109 5.41 -6.19 11.01
N GLN A 110 6.54 -5.49 11.01
CA GLN A 110 6.96 -4.67 12.14
C GLN A 110 5.88 -3.62 12.46
N ARG A 111 5.39 -2.90 11.45
CA ARG A 111 4.33 -1.88 11.64
C ARG A 111 3.01 -2.47 12.13
N VAL A 112 2.63 -3.68 11.70
CA VAL A 112 1.48 -4.38 12.31
C VAL A 112 1.76 -4.74 13.76
N GLY A 113 2.95 -5.21 14.08
CA GLY A 113 3.34 -5.57 15.45
C GLY A 113 3.34 -4.39 16.42
N GLU A 114 3.53 -3.17 15.91
CA GLU A 114 3.44 -1.92 16.68
C GLU A 114 1.98 -1.46 16.90
N LEU A 115 0.99 -2.06 16.20
CA LEU A 115 -0.42 -1.70 16.35
C LEU A 115 -1.06 -2.43 17.55
N PRO A 116 -1.62 -1.69 18.52
CA PRO A 116 -2.35 -2.28 19.66
C PRO A 116 -3.50 -3.17 19.19
N GLY A 117 -3.58 -4.39 19.74
CA GLY A 117 -4.62 -5.38 19.40
C GLY A 117 -4.34 -6.18 18.12
N CYS A 118 -3.21 -5.91 17.44
CA CYS A 118 -2.79 -6.61 16.22
C CYS A 118 -1.45 -7.33 16.40
N ALA A 119 -0.74 -7.01 17.48
CA ALA A 119 0.36 -7.79 18.02
C ALA A 119 -0.16 -9.17 18.51
N SER A 120 -0.18 -10.13 17.60
CA SER A 120 -0.37 -11.57 17.82
C SER A 120 -1.80 -12.06 18.07
N GLY A 121 -2.43 -12.57 17.00
CA GLY A 121 -3.50 -13.59 17.03
C GLY A 121 -3.31 -14.53 15.83
N PRO A 122 -3.51 -15.85 15.96
CA PRO A 122 -2.63 -16.86 15.38
C PRO A 122 -2.77 -17.01 13.86
N ILE A 123 -1.64 -17.32 13.21
CA ILE A 123 -1.64 -18.21 12.04
C ILE A 123 -2.17 -19.56 12.54
N ARG A 124 -3.49 -19.74 12.62
CA ARG A 124 -4.08 -21.07 12.66
C ARG A 124 -3.85 -21.66 11.26
N ARG A 125 -2.71 -22.36 11.10
CA ARG A 125 -2.72 -23.54 10.23
C ARG A 125 -3.85 -24.41 10.78
N GLN A 126 -4.96 -24.48 10.06
CA GLN A 126 -5.94 -25.52 10.35
C GLN A 126 -5.18 -26.82 10.17
N GLY A 127 -4.87 -27.44 11.31
CA GLY A 127 -4.29 -28.76 11.34
C GLY A 127 -5.25 -29.69 10.63
N SER A 128 -4.69 -30.41 9.67
CA SER A 128 -5.12 -31.75 9.33
C SER A 128 -5.47 -32.48 10.63
N ARG A 129 -6.66 -33.08 10.68
CA ARG A 129 -6.95 -34.15 11.62
C ARG A 129 -7.38 -35.39 10.82
N PRO A 130 -7.07 -36.57 11.38
CA PRO A 130 -6.79 -37.82 10.68
C PRO A 130 -8.03 -38.48 10.10
#